data_AF-A0AAV1CRB5-F1
#
_entry.id   AF-A0AAV1CRB5-F1
#
_cell.length_a   1.000
_cell.length_b   1.000
_cell.length_c   1.000
_cell.angle_alpha   90.00
_cell.angle_beta   90.00
_cell.angle_gamma   90.00
#
_symmetry.space_group_name_H-M   'P 1'
#
loop_
_entity.id
_entity.type
_entity.pdbx_description
1 polymer ?
#
loop_
_entity_poly.entity_id
_entity_poly.type
_entity_poly.pdbx_seq_one_letter_code
_entity_poly.pdbx_strand_id
1 'polypeptide(L)'
;MASDHIEADNAEAIIARIEHKSRKIESLLKQNKPVEALKTALEGSHQKTKDERCKSANWIVVHRAIMAIRDVDSLFFALDPEYYDILMKYLYRGLSTGDRPTCEQCLRIHEKLTEKAGLGCILRSLSDTINTSIVEIYFFPALKNTGGLAMVIIGVLRKLAILTAGWAFTHLIKIYHEEHHKVFGGFVHHGHLMKSYS
;
A
#
# COMPACT_ATOMS: atom_id res chain seq x y z
N MET A 1 20.51 -27.33 3.42
CA MET A 1 21.02 -27.91 2.15
C MET A 1 19.91 -28.43 1.25
N ALA A 2 19.12 -29.47 1.60
CA ALA A 2 17.99 -29.88 0.74
C ALA A 2 16.77 -28.92 0.82
N SER A 3 16.48 -28.35 1.99
CA SER A 3 15.37 -27.39 2.18
C SER A 3 15.59 -26.07 1.43
N ASP A 4 16.81 -25.54 1.44
CA ASP A 4 17.12 -24.26 0.77
C ASP A 4 17.00 -24.36 -0.75
N HIS A 5 17.31 -25.52 -1.32
CA HIS A 5 17.23 -25.74 -2.77
C HIS A 5 15.77 -25.92 -3.24
N ILE A 6 14.90 -26.49 -2.39
CA ILE A 6 13.45 -26.61 -2.67
C ILE A 6 12.77 -25.24 -2.54
N GLU A 7 13.20 -24.42 -1.58
CA GLU A 7 12.65 -23.08 -1.36
C GLU A 7 13.09 -22.11 -2.47
N ALA A 8 14.32 -22.24 -2.97
CA ALA A 8 14.81 -21.55 -4.17
C ALA A 8 14.00 -21.95 -5.42
N ASP A 9 13.88 -23.24 -5.72
CA ASP A 9 13.16 -23.73 -6.92
C ASP A 9 11.69 -23.26 -6.94
N ASN A 10 11.05 -23.20 -5.77
CA ASN A 10 9.72 -22.62 -5.60
C ASN A 10 9.70 -21.09 -5.83
N ALA A 11 10.73 -20.36 -5.37
CA ALA A 11 10.86 -18.93 -5.62
C ALA A 11 11.11 -18.63 -7.11
N GLU A 12 11.94 -19.40 -7.81
CA GLU A 12 12.14 -19.27 -9.25
C GLU A 12 10.84 -19.53 -10.03
N ALA A 13 10.08 -20.56 -9.67
CA ALA A 13 8.78 -20.85 -10.27
C ALA A 13 7.78 -19.70 -10.03
N ILE A 14 7.80 -19.08 -8.85
CA ILE A 14 6.99 -17.89 -8.53
C ILE A 14 7.44 -16.70 -9.40
N ILE A 15 8.74 -16.40 -9.48
CA ILE A 15 9.28 -15.30 -10.29
C ILE A 15 8.88 -15.48 -11.76
N ALA A 16 9.02 -16.69 -12.32
CA ALA A 16 8.61 -16.97 -13.70
C ALA A 16 7.12 -16.69 -13.95
N ARG A 17 6.25 -17.00 -12.97
CA ARG A 17 4.81 -16.67 -13.04
C ARG A 17 4.58 -15.16 -12.97
N ILE A 18 5.33 -14.45 -12.12
CA ILE A 18 5.26 -12.99 -11.99
C ILE A 18 5.71 -12.32 -13.30
N GLU A 19 6.78 -12.81 -13.94
CA GLU A 19 7.24 -12.30 -15.23
C GLU A 19 6.22 -12.52 -16.35
N HIS A 20 5.65 -13.72 -16.43
CA HIS A 20 4.58 -14.00 -17.40
C HIS A 20 3.40 -13.05 -17.21
N LYS A 21 3.01 -12.83 -15.96
CA LYS A 21 1.96 -11.90 -15.58
C LYS A 21 2.31 -10.45 -15.91
N SER A 22 3.56 -10.04 -15.68
CA SER A 22 4.08 -8.72 -16.03
C SER A 22 3.90 -8.42 -17.53
N ARG A 23 4.23 -9.38 -18.39
CA ARG A 23 4.03 -9.24 -19.85
C ARG A 23 2.56 -9.04 -20.23
N LYS A 24 1.64 -9.77 -19.59
CA LYS A 24 0.19 -9.59 -19.80
C LYS A 24 -0.26 -8.18 -19.39
N ILE A 25 0.24 -7.69 -18.26
CA ILE A 25 -0.08 -6.35 -17.74
C ILE A 25 0.46 -5.28 -18.68
N GLU A 26 1.69 -5.39 -19.15
CA GLU A 26 2.25 -4.46 -20.15
C GLU A 26 1.40 -4.40 -21.42
N SER A 27 0.90 -5.55 -21.90
CA SER A 27 -0.01 -5.59 -23.04
C SER A 27 -1.32 -4.85 -22.77
N LEU A 28 -1.93 -5.04 -21.59
CA LEU A 28 -3.16 -4.35 -21.19
C LEU A 28 -2.96 -2.83 -21.04
N LEU A 29 -1.81 -2.42 -20.50
CA LEU A 29 -1.44 -1.01 -20.38
C LEU A 29 -1.27 -0.35 -21.76
N LYS A 30 -0.66 -1.05 -22.73
CA LYS A 30 -0.56 -0.58 -24.12
C LYS A 30 -1.91 -0.47 -24.81
N GLN A 31 -2.86 -1.33 -24.45
CA GLN A 31 -4.25 -1.28 -24.93
C GLN A 31 -5.11 -0.23 -24.21
N ASN A 32 -4.50 0.62 -23.38
CA ASN A 32 -5.20 1.65 -22.59
C ASN A 32 -6.27 1.06 -21.64
N LYS A 33 -6.03 -0.14 -21.11
CA LYS A 33 -6.90 -0.85 -20.15
C LYS A 33 -6.24 -0.97 -18.77
N PRO A 34 -6.01 0.15 -18.05
CA PRO A 34 -5.25 0.13 -16.80
C PRO A 34 -6.01 -0.54 -15.65
N VAL A 35 -7.35 -0.52 -15.65
CA VAL A 35 -8.15 -1.20 -14.61
C VAL A 35 -8.06 -2.72 -14.73
N GLU A 36 -8.19 -3.27 -15.93
CA GLU A 36 -8.00 -4.71 -16.18
C GLU A 36 -6.56 -5.14 -15.86
N ALA A 37 -5.59 -4.27 -16.17
CA ALA A 37 -4.19 -4.49 -15.83
C ALA A 37 -3.98 -4.55 -14.31
N LEU A 38 -4.60 -3.64 -13.55
CA LEU A 38 -4.54 -3.64 -12.09
C LEU A 38 -5.25 -4.85 -11.49
N LYS A 39 -6.46 -5.21 -11.97
CA LYS A 39 -7.16 -6.41 -11.53
C LYS A 39 -6.30 -7.66 -11.74
N THR A 40 -5.73 -7.80 -12.94
CA THR A 40 -4.77 -8.85 -13.24
C THR A 40 -3.60 -8.79 -12.25
N ALA A 41 -3.00 -7.62 -11.99
CA ALA A 41 -1.89 -7.45 -11.05
C ALA A 41 -2.22 -7.88 -9.61
N LEU A 42 -3.45 -7.63 -9.14
CA LEU A 42 -3.92 -8.00 -7.81
C LEU A 42 -4.31 -9.48 -7.71
N GLU A 43 -4.82 -10.09 -8.79
CA GLU A 43 -5.18 -11.51 -8.85
C GLU A 43 -3.99 -12.44 -8.56
N GLY A 44 -4.11 -13.31 -7.57
CA GLY A 44 -3.02 -14.23 -7.19
C GLY A 44 -1.84 -13.55 -6.47
N SER A 45 -1.93 -12.25 -6.16
CA SER A 45 -0.94 -11.53 -5.36
C SER A 45 -0.84 -12.03 -3.90
N HIS A 46 -1.81 -12.83 -3.44
CA HIS A 46 -1.83 -13.41 -2.09
C HIS A 46 -0.84 -14.54 -1.87
N GLN A 47 0.10 -14.76 -2.78
CA GLN A 47 1.13 -15.77 -2.58
C GLN A 47 1.92 -15.41 -1.33
N LYS A 48 1.66 -16.15 -0.25
CA LYS A 48 2.38 -16.12 1.03
C LYS A 48 3.78 -16.69 0.81
N THR A 49 4.59 -15.99 0.02
CA THR A 49 6.01 -16.29 -0.12
C THR A 49 6.78 -15.51 0.95
N LYS A 50 7.72 -16.20 1.61
CA LYS A 50 8.66 -15.57 2.54
C LYS A 50 9.79 -14.85 1.80
N ASP A 51 9.99 -15.16 0.52
CA ASP A 51 11.06 -14.62 -0.30
C ASP A 51 10.83 -13.15 -0.68
N GLU A 52 11.80 -12.31 -0.33
CA GLU A 52 11.75 -10.86 -0.58
C GLU A 52 11.88 -10.50 -2.06
N ARG A 53 12.54 -11.33 -2.87
CA ARG A 53 12.67 -11.09 -4.32
C ARG A 53 11.32 -11.27 -4.99
N CYS A 54 10.57 -12.31 -4.63
CA CYS A 54 9.21 -12.54 -5.11
C CYS A 54 8.27 -11.41 -4.70
N LYS A 55 8.34 -10.94 -3.44
CA LYS A 55 7.56 -9.78 -2.96
C LYS A 55 7.91 -8.51 -3.74
N SER A 56 9.19 -8.29 -4.03
CA SER A 56 9.67 -7.12 -4.79
C SER A 56 9.27 -7.20 -6.27
N ALA A 57 9.36 -8.37 -6.89
CA ALA A 57 8.90 -8.57 -8.26
C ALA A 57 7.38 -8.31 -8.38
N ASN A 58 6.58 -8.85 -7.44
CA ASN A 58 5.15 -8.57 -7.38
C ASN A 58 4.85 -7.08 -7.20
N TRP A 59 5.63 -6.39 -6.37
CA TRP A 59 5.48 -4.94 -6.18
C TRP A 59 5.61 -4.19 -7.49
N ILE A 60 6.69 -4.44 -8.23
CA ILE A 60 7.03 -3.69 -9.44
C ILE A 60 5.87 -3.77 -10.44
N VAL A 61 5.28 -4.95 -10.56
CA VAL A 61 4.13 -5.20 -11.45
C VAL A 61 2.89 -4.43 -10.99
N VAL A 62 2.57 -4.47 -9.70
CA VAL A 62 1.40 -3.77 -9.14
C VAL A 62 1.59 -2.25 -9.15
N HIS A 63 2.76 -1.77 -8.74
CA HIS A 63 3.14 -0.36 -8.74
C HIS A 63 3.00 0.25 -10.13
N ARG A 64 3.48 -0.44 -11.15
CA ARG A 64 3.32 0.00 -12.55
C ARG A 64 1.85 0.14 -12.94
N ALA A 65 1.00 -0.80 -12.56
CA ALA A 65 -0.44 -0.72 -12.84
C ALA A 65 -1.09 0.44 -12.08
N ILE A 66 -0.76 0.65 -10.80
CA ILE A 66 -1.24 1.77 -9.97
C ILE A 66 -0.87 3.12 -10.58
N MET A 67 0.38 3.27 -11.01
CA MET A 67 0.86 4.51 -11.63
C MET A 67 0.23 4.80 -13.00
N ALA A 68 -0.29 3.77 -13.69
CA ALA A 68 -0.97 3.95 -14.98
C ALA A 68 -2.46 4.36 -14.84
N ILE A 69 -3.03 4.31 -13.64
CA ILE A 69 -4.41 4.74 -13.39
C ILE A 69 -4.50 6.26 -13.44
N ARG A 70 -5.18 6.79 -14.44
CA ARG A 70 -5.42 8.25 -14.57
C ARG A 70 -6.74 8.66 -13.94
N ASP A 71 -7.77 7.86 -14.18
CA ASP A 71 -9.12 8.04 -13.66
C ASP A 71 -9.38 7.05 -12.53
N VAL A 72 -9.47 7.60 -11.31
CA VAL A 72 -9.65 6.84 -10.07
C VAL A 72 -11.13 6.52 -9.84
N ASP A 73 -12.05 7.33 -10.34
CA ASP A 73 -13.49 7.08 -10.20
C ASP A 73 -13.91 5.89 -11.08
N SER A 74 -13.42 5.86 -12.33
CA SER A 74 -13.62 4.71 -13.24
C SER A 74 -12.99 3.42 -12.72
N LEU A 75 -11.89 3.51 -11.95
CA LEU A 75 -11.27 2.35 -11.31
C LEU A 75 -12.26 1.66 -10.36
N PHE A 76 -12.90 2.40 -9.44
CA PHE A 76 -13.82 1.81 -8.46
C PHE A 76 -15.18 1.43 -9.04
N PHE A 77 -15.51 1.87 -10.25
CA PHE A 77 -16.68 1.38 -10.96
C PHE A 77 -16.47 -0.03 -11.54
N ALA A 78 -15.24 -0.34 -11.96
CA ALA A 78 -14.91 -1.61 -12.62
C ALA A 78 -14.13 -2.60 -11.73
N LEU A 79 -13.61 -2.17 -10.58
CA LEU A 79 -12.91 -3.02 -9.63
C LEU A 79 -13.88 -3.63 -8.62
N ASP A 80 -13.84 -4.96 -8.48
CA ASP A 80 -14.71 -5.66 -7.54
C ASP A 80 -14.28 -5.42 -6.07
N PRO A 81 -15.22 -5.37 -5.11
CA PRO A 81 -14.93 -5.14 -3.70
C PRO A 81 -13.96 -6.13 -3.06
N GLU A 82 -13.82 -7.34 -3.62
CA GLU A 82 -12.85 -8.35 -3.14
C GLU A 82 -11.40 -7.89 -3.27
N TYR A 83 -11.10 -6.96 -4.19
CA TYR A 83 -9.75 -6.45 -4.41
C TYR A 83 -9.39 -5.26 -3.52
N TYR A 84 -10.36 -4.67 -2.81
CA TYR A 84 -10.18 -3.44 -2.04
C TYR A 84 -9.16 -3.59 -0.92
N ASP A 85 -9.25 -4.67 -0.14
CA ASP A 85 -8.32 -4.93 0.96
C ASP A 85 -6.90 -5.19 0.47
N ILE A 86 -6.77 -5.84 -0.69
CA ILE A 86 -5.50 -6.15 -1.33
C ILE A 86 -4.86 -4.86 -1.85
N LEU A 87 -5.66 -4.04 -2.55
CA LEU A 87 -5.23 -2.76 -3.08
C LEU A 87 -4.76 -1.86 -1.93
N MET A 88 -5.51 -1.77 -0.84
CA MET A 88 -5.16 -0.98 0.33
C MET A 88 -3.78 -1.36 0.92
N LYS A 89 -3.45 -2.66 1.00
CA LYS A 89 -2.11 -3.13 1.42
C LYS A 89 -1.01 -2.60 0.50
N TYR A 90 -1.25 -2.64 -0.81
CA TYR A 90 -0.29 -2.14 -1.80
C TYR A 90 -0.15 -0.63 -1.79
N LEU A 91 -1.21 0.11 -1.47
CA LEU A 91 -1.13 1.56 -1.28
C LEU A 91 -0.22 1.90 -0.09
N TYR A 92 -0.37 1.23 1.05
CA TYR A 92 0.53 1.43 2.19
C TYR A 92 1.98 1.04 1.89
N ARG A 93 2.18 -0.02 1.10
CA ARG A 93 3.51 -0.37 0.61
C ARG A 93 4.09 0.71 -0.30
N GLY A 94 3.27 1.30 -1.18
CA GLY A 94 3.65 2.44 -2.02
C GLY A 94 4.00 3.68 -1.21
N LEU A 95 3.24 4.00 -0.17
CA LEU A 95 3.55 5.10 0.75
C LEU A 95 4.87 4.87 1.50
N SER A 96 5.22 3.61 1.74
CA SER A 96 6.48 3.24 2.41
C SER A 96 7.71 3.40 1.50
N THR A 97 7.56 3.61 0.18
CA THR A 97 8.70 3.86 -0.71
C THR A 97 9.27 5.26 -0.55
N GLY A 98 8.47 6.22 -0.05
CA GLY A 98 8.87 7.61 0.14
C GLY A 98 9.01 8.43 -1.15
N ASP A 99 8.69 7.86 -2.31
CA ASP A 99 8.74 8.54 -3.59
C ASP A 99 7.52 9.46 -3.79
N ARG A 100 7.76 10.75 -4.06
CA ARG A 100 6.71 11.78 -4.10
C ARG A 100 5.57 11.46 -5.08
N PRO A 101 5.81 11.16 -6.37
CA PRO A 101 4.72 10.84 -7.31
C PRO A 101 4.00 9.54 -6.96
N THR A 102 4.72 8.54 -6.45
CA THR A 102 4.09 7.30 -5.96
C THR A 102 3.17 7.58 -4.76
N CYS A 103 3.63 8.36 -3.80
CA CYS A 103 2.86 8.71 -2.61
C CYS A 103 1.60 9.50 -2.96
N GLU A 104 1.71 10.52 -3.81
CA GLU A 104 0.58 11.34 -4.26
C GLU A 104 -0.49 10.48 -4.93
N GLN A 105 -0.08 9.60 -5.86
CA GLN A 105 -1.00 8.69 -6.52
C GLN A 105 -1.64 7.69 -5.54
N CYS A 106 -0.86 7.15 -4.60
CA CYS A 106 -1.38 6.24 -3.60
C CYS A 106 -2.41 6.92 -2.69
N LEU A 107 -2.17 8.16 -2.28
CA LEU A 107 -3.10 8.94 -1.45
C LEU A 107 -4.40 9.24 -2.20
N ARG A 108 -4.32 9.62 -3.47
CA ARG A 108 -5.49 9.89 -4.31
C ARG A 108 -6.39 8.67 -4.47
N ILE A 109 -5.79 7.49 -4.70
CA ILE A 109 -6.54 6.22 -4.77
C ILE A 109 -7.07 5.83 -3.39
N HIS A 110 -6.28 6.02 -2.33
CA HIS A 110 -6.66 5.71 -0.95
C HIS A 110 -7.91 6.51 -0.51
N GLU A 111 -7.96 7.81 -0.79
CA GLU A 111 -9.10 8.66 -0.45
C GLU A 111 -10.40 8.13 -1.07
N LYS A 112 -10.39 7.87 -2.38
CA LYS A 112 -11.53 7.32 -3.11
C LYS A 112 -11.89 5.90 -2.70
N LEU A 113 -10.89 5.06 -2.44
CA LEU A 113 -11.12 3.72 -1.92
C LEU A 113 -11.80 3.76 -0.55
N THR A 114 -11.39 4.69 0.32
CA THR A 114 -11.96 4.86 1.66
C THR A 114 -13.38 5.40 1.59
N GLU A 115 -13.67 6.30 0.64
CA GLU A 115 -15.02 6.80 0.37
C GLU A 115 -15.98 5.65 -0.02
N LYS A 116 -15.50 4.68 -0.81
CA LYS A 116 -16.29 3.53 -1.31
C LYS A 116 -16.38 2.36 -0.32
N ALA A 117 -15.26 1.97 0.27
CA ALA A 117 -15.13 0.76 1.09
C ALA A 117 -15.28 1.02 2.60
N GLY A 118 -15.17 2.29 3.01
CA GLY A 118 -15.16 2.70 4.40
C GLY A 118 -13.87 2.36 5.15
N LEU A 119 -13.83 2.76 6.42
CA LEU A 119 -12.67 2.58 7.31
C LEU A 119 -12.36 1.10 7.62
N GLY A 120 -13.31 0.18 7.41
CA GLY A 120 -13.11 -1.25 7.65
C GLY A 120 -12.03 -1.86 6.75
N CYS A 121 -11.90 -1.39 5.51
CA CYS A 121 -10.87 -1.84 4.57
C CYS A 121 -9.46 -1.47 5.05
N ILE A 122 -9.30 -0.26 5.60
CA ILE A 122 -8.05 0.20 6.22
C ILE A 122 -7.67 -0.72 7.39
N LEU A 123 -8.60 -0.95 8.32
CA LEU A 123 -8.34 -1.78 9.51
C LEU A 123 -7.99 -3.23 9.15
N ARG A 124 -8.64 -3.80 8.13
CA ARG A 124 -8.35 -5.18 7.67
C ARG A 124 -6.99 -5.27 6.99
N SER A 125 -6.65 -4.29 6.14
CA SER A 125 -5.35 -4.23 5.47
C SER A 125 -4.18 -4.04 6.44
N LEU A 126 -4.35 -3.18 7.45
CA LEU A 126 -3.39 -2.99 8.54
C LEU A 126 -3.30 -4.25 9.40
N SER A 127 -4.44 -4.84 9.78
CA SER A 127 -4.46 -6.06 10.60
C SER A 127 -3.78 -7.24 9.89
N ASP A 128 -3.88 -7.36 8.57
CA ASP A 128 -3.23 -8.44 7.82
C ASP A 128 -1.71 -8.25 7.68
N THR A 129 -1.28 -7.00 7.48
CA THR A 129 0.14 -6.63 7.45
C THR A 129 0.77 -6.88 8.82
N ILE A 130 0.03 -6.52 9.87
CA ILE A 130 0.38 -6.76 11.26
C ILE A 130 0.33 -8.26 11.58
N ASN A 131 -0.72 -9.00 11.18
CA ASN A 131 -0.87 -10.43 11.45
C ASN A 131 0.29 -11.25 10.89
N THR A 132 0.84 -10.89 9.73
CA THR A 132 1.98 -11.61 9.16
C THR A 132 3.24 -11.51 10.02
N SER A 133 3.43 -10.41 10.76
CA SER A 133 4.57 -10.23 11.67
C SER A 133 4.24 -10.51 13.15
N ILE A 134 2.97 -10.37 13.55
CA ILE A 134 2.50 -10.44 14.94
C ILE A 134 2.00 -11.83 15.29
N VAL A 135 1.39 -12.62 14.40
CA VAL A 135 0.95 -13.97 14.80
C VAL A 135 2.12 -14.91 15.06
N GLU A 136 3.24 -14.80 14.34
CA GLU A 136 4.42 -15.64 14.60
C GLU A 136 5.14 -15.24 15.91
N ILE A 137 5.12 -13.95 16.27
CA ILE A 137 5.74 -13.42 17.52
C ILE A 137 4.82 -13.55 18.74
N TYR A 138 3.50 -13.46 18.58
CA TYR A 138 2.54 -13.53 19.69
C TYR A 138 1.99 -14.94 19.92
N PHE A 139 1.91 -15.80 18.89
CA PHE A 139 1.29 -17.12 19.01
C PHE A 139 2.31 -18.24 19.23
N PHE A 140 3.56 -18.12 18.74
CA PHE A 140 4.55 -19.19 18.84
C PHE A 140 5.35 -19.26 20.16
N PRO A 141 5.69 -18.15 20.85
CA PRO A 141 6.23 -18.25 22.21
C PRO A 141 5.14 -18.47 23.28
N ALA A 142 3.86 -18.30 22.94
CA ALA A 142 2.73 -18.39 23.87
C ALA A 142 2.44 -19.80 24.41
N LEU A 143 3.17 -20.84 23.99
CA LEU A 143 2.95 -22.19 24.50
C LEU A 143 4.09 -22.74 25.37
N LYS A 144 5.19 -22.00 25.59
CA LYS A 144 6.41 -22.66 26.10
C LYS A 144 7.03 -22.27 27.43
N ASN A 145 6.66 -21.20 28.14
CA ASN A 145 7.00 -21.12 29.57
C ASN A 145 6.42 -19.88 30.28
N THR A 146 5.78 -20.14 31.43
CA THR A 146 5.73 -19.28 32.64
C THR A 146 5.88 -17.76 32.42
N GLY A 147 4.80 -17.02 32.14
CA GLY A 147 4.93 -15.62 31.68
C GLY A 147 3.77 -14.64 31.98
N GLY A 148 2.95 -14.87 33.00
CA GLY A 148 1.80 -13.99 33.29
C GLY A 148 2.15 -12.50 33.51
N LEU A 149 3.35 -12.19 34.04
CA LEU A 149 3.81 -10.82 34.24
C LEU A 149 4.31 -10.15 32.94
N ALA A 150 4.88 -10.93 32.02
CA ALA A 150 5.35 -10.44 30.73
C ALA A 150 4.17 -9.96 29.85
N MET A 151 3.01 -10.61 29.97
CA MET A 151 1.78 -10.24 29.27
C MET A 151 1.32 -8.82 29.63
N VAL A 152 1.44 -8.41 30.90
CA VAL A 152 1.08 -7.07 31.36
C VAL A 152 2.05 -6.02 30.82
N ILE A 153 3.36 -6.30 30.89
CA ILE A 153 4.41 -5.38 30.44
C ILE A 153 4.33 -5.18 28.91
N ILE A 154 4.16 -6.24 28.14
CA ILE A 154 3.99 -6.17 26.68
C ILE A 154 2.69 -5.44 26.31
N GLY A 155 1.61 -5.67 27.07
CA GLY A 155 0.34 -4.97 26.89
C GLY A 155 0.45 -3.46 27.09
N VAL A 156 1.21 -3.03 28.10
CA VAL A 156 1.46 -1.61 28.40
C VAL A 156 2.34 -0.97 27.32
N LEU A 157 3.42 -1.64 26.88
CA LEU A 157 4.27 -1.15 25.79
C LEU A 157 3.50 -1.03 24.46
N ARG A 158 2.57 -1.96 24.18
CA ARG A 158 1.71 -1.92 22.99
C ARG A 158 0.71 -0.77 23.03
N LYS A 159 0.10 -0.48 24.20
CA LYS A 159 -0.75 0.71 24.37
C LYS A 159 0.06 2.00 24.20
N LEU A 160 1.31 2.04 24.68
CA LEU A 160 2.19 3.19 24.54
C LEU A 160 2.56 3.44 23.07
N ALA A 161 2.93 2.41 22.32
CA ALA A 161 3.27 2.52 20.89
C ALA A 161 2.10 3.00 20.02
N ILE A 162 0.87 2.54 20.31
CA ILE A 162 -0.34 3.02 19.63
C ILE A 162 -0.59 4.50 19.93
N LEU A 163 -0.37 4.93 21.18
CA LEU A 163 -0.46 6.35 21.58
C LEU A 163 0.60 7.21 20.87
N THR A 164 1.84 6.73 20.75
CA THR A 164 2.91 7.45 20.04
C THR A 164 2.64 7.58 18.55
N ALA A 165 2.11 6.52 17.92
CA ALA A 165 1.70 6.56 16.51
C ALA A 165 0.52 7.51 16.26
N GLY A 166 -0.44 7.57 17.19
CA GLY A 166 -1.55 8.53 17.15
C GLY A 166 -1.10 9.99 17.28
N TRP A 167 -0.11 10.27 18.14
CA TRP A 167 0.51 11.59 18.25
C TRP A 167 1.28 11.97 16.98
N ALA A 168 2.02 11.05 16.39
CA ALA A 168 2.70 11.26 15.11
C ALA A 168 1.70 11.56 13.99
N PHE A 169 0.59 10.83 13.92
CA PHE A 169 -0.47 11.04 12.93
C PHE A 169 -1.18 12.40 13.12
N THR A 170 -1.43 12.81 14.35
CA THR A 170 -2.04 14.12 14.66
C THR A 170 -1.10 15.29 14.29
N HIS A 171 0.20 15.14 14.54
CA HIS A 171 1.19 16.15 14.16
C HIS A 171 1.39 16.23 12.64
N LEU A 172 1.32 15.09 11.94
CA LEU A 172 1.42 15.02 10.48
C LEU A 172 0.22 15.67 9.78
N ILE A 173 -1.00 15.49 10.32
CA ILE A 173 -2.22 16.16 9.83
C ILE A 173 -2.13 17.67 10.03
N LYS A 174 -1.62 18.14 11.18
CA LYS A 174 -1.48 19.58 11.45
C LYS A 174 -0.44 20.25 10.55
N ILE A 175 0.69 19.59 10.29
CA ILE A 175 1.72 20.06 9.34
C ILE A 175 1.15 20.12 7.92
N TYR A 176 0.38 19.11 7.51
CA TYR A 176 -0.26 19.11 6.19
C TYR A 176 -1.33 20.21 6.04
N HIS A 177 -2.06 20.51 7.11
CA HIS A 177 -3.07 21.57 7.13
C HIS A 177 -2.48 22.99 7.17
N GLU A 178 -1.31 23.21 7.78
CA GLU A 178 -0.64 24.52 7.80
C GLU A 178 0.01 24.89 6.45
N GLU A 179 0.53 23.93 5.70
CA GLU A 179 1.15 24.17 4.39
C GLU A 179 0.12 24.64 3.33
N HIS A 180 -1.11 24.13 3.37
CA HIS A 180 -2.18 24.56 2.45
C HIS A 180 -2.66 26.01 2.68
N HIS A 181 -2.45 26.59 3.86
CA HIS A 181 -2.80 28.00 4.13
C HIS A 181 -1.71 29.00 3.69
N LYS A 182 -0.46 28.57 3.47
CA LYS A 182 0.59 29.47 2.97
C LYS A 182 0.69 29.54 1.44
N VAL A 183 0.26 28.50 0.72
CA VAL A 183 0.35 28.50 -0.76
C VAL A 183 -0.80 29.29 -1.42
N PHE A 184 -1.95 29.45 -0.77
CA PHE A 184 -3.05 30.29 -1.28
C PHE A 184 -2.88 31.80 -1.01
N GLY A 185 -1.95 32.21 -0.15
CA GLY A 185 -1.64 33.63 0.11
C GLY A 185 -0.56 34.23 -0.81
N GLY A 186 0.19 33.41 -1.53
CA GLY A 186 1.30 33.84 -2.39
C GLY A 186 0.94 34.08 -3.86
N PHE A 187 -0.26 33.68 -4.30
CA PHE A 187 -0.66 33.69 -5.72
C PHE A 187 -1.67 34.80 -6.11
N VAL A 188 -1.95 35.76 -5.22
CA VAL A 188 -2.84 36.90 -5.52
C VAL A 188 -2.08 38.18 -5.90
N HIS A 189 -0.76 38.23 -5.71
CA HIS A 189 0.01 39.47 -5.95
C HIS A 189 0.76 39.54 -7.30
N HIS A 190 0.66 38.53 -8.16
CA HIS A 190 1.38 38.49 -9.44
C HIS A 190 0.47 38.33 -10.68
N GLY A 191 -0.84 38.58 -10.52
CA GLY A 191 -1.85 38.52 -11.59
C GLY A 191 -2.19 39.87 -12.25
N HIS A 192 -1.30 40.85 -12.18
CA HIS A 192 -1.51 42.16 -12.80
C HIS A 192 -0.26 42.60 -13.55
N LEU A 193 -0.02 42.01 -14.73
CA LEU A 193 0.81 42.58 -15.81
C LEU A 193 0.87 41.57 -16.97
N MET A 194 -0.23 41.41 -17.71
CA MET A 194 -0.22 41.08 -19.14
C MET A 194 -1.62 41.35 -19.73
N LYS A 195 -1.93 42.64 -19.88
CA LYS A 195 -2.90 43.13 -20.88
C LYS A 195 -2.26 44.34 -21.54
N SER A 196 -2.02 44.21 -22.84
CA SER A 196 -1.80 45.23 -23.88
C SER A 196 -0.62 44.82 -24.75
N TYR A 197 -0.93 44.35 -25.96
CA TYR A 197 -0.38 44.77 -27.26
C TYR A 197 -0.88 43.80 -28.34
N SER A 198 -2.15 43.93 -28.72
CA SER A 198 -2.57 44.25 -30.08
C SER A 198 -4.03 44.71 -30.08
#